data_AF-A0A256HWZ7-F1
#
_entry.id   AF-A0A256HWZ7-F1
#
_cell.length_a   1.000
_cell.length_b   1.000
_cell.length_c   1.000
_cell.angle_alpha   90.00
_cell.angle_beta   90.00
_cell.angle_gamma   90.00
#
_symmetry.space_group_name_H-M   'P 1'
#
loop_
_entity.id
_entity.type
_entity.pdbx_description
1 polymer ?
#
loop_
_entity_poly.entity_id
_entity_poly.type
_entity_poly.pdbx_seq_one_letter_code
_entity_poly.pdbx_strand_id
1 'polypeptide(L)'
;MSGLDWPTGFERTPESERERNRSFEATLGATTSELATEMDRMGVDHWRGEIANAHTKSNGLPLHNATPDDPGFVLRWTDDEQFAVACDDSPRLRDNVRYVLKWVNETRMRSQRPVQTGDSEFAAARLPPADDDAVAGTATSQPAHEVLGVAPDAPENVVESAARARKAETHPDSGGDSDEFQRVVEAEEVMLDE
;
A
#
# COMPACT_ATOMS: atom_id res chain seq x y z
N MET A 1 -17.82 -9.32 -0.89
CA MET A 1 -16.42 -9.42 -0.44
C MET A 1 -15.83 -8.04 -0.54
N SER A 2 -15.12 -7.59 0.49
CA SER A 2 -14.39 -6.31 0.43
C SER A 2 -13.32 -6.39 -0.67
N GLY A 3 -13.11 -5.29 -1.40
CA GLY A 3 -12.03 -5.18 -2.39
C GLY A 3 -10.66 -4.85 -1.77
N LEU A 4 -10.53 -4.90 -0.43
CA LEU A 4 -9.28 -4.68 0.28
C LEU A 4 -8.43 -5.96 0.28
N ASP A 5 -7.19 -5.88 -0.21
CA ASP A 5 -6.21 -6.95 -0.06
C ASP A 5 -5.75 -7.02 1.40
N TRP A 6 -6.30 -7.98 2.15
CA TRP A 6 -5.97 -8.18 3.55
C TRP A 6 -4.79 -9.14 3.70
N PRO A 7 -3.78 -8.83 4.55
CA PRO A 7 -2.58 -9.66 4.65
C PRO A 7 -2.88 -11.12 5.02
N THR A 8 -2.23 -12.05 4.31
CA THR A 8 -2.35 -13.48 4.55
C THR A 8 -1.98 -13.84 5.99
N GLY A 9 -2.84 -14.61 6.66
CA GLY A 9 -2.63 -15.06 8.04
C GLY A 9 -3.14 -14.08 9.11
N PHE A 10 -3.65 -12.91 8.73
CA PHE A 10 -4.26 -11.94 9.66
C PHE A 10 -5.76 -12.22 9.77
N GLU A 11 -6.26 -12.32 11.00
CA GLU A 11 -7.69 -12.44 11.27
C GLU A 11 -8.39 -11.08 11.05
N ARG A 12 -9.58 -11.10 10.43
CA ARG A 12 -10.45 -9.92 10.29
C ARG A 12 -11.30 -9.74 11.53
N THR A 13 -11.55 -8.49 11.95
CA THR A 13 -12.57 -8.21 12.97
C THR A 13 -13.98 -8.25 12.34
N PRO A 14 -14.90 -9.11 12.83
CA PRO A 14 -16.27 -9.15 12.36
C PRO A 14 -16.97 -7.80 12.52
N GLU A 15 -17.83 -7.41 11.58
CA GLU A 15 -18.50 -6.08 11.61
C GLU A 15 -19.25 -5.82 12.93
N SER A 16 -19.87 -6.86 13.50
CA SER A 16 -20.60 -6.78 14.77
C SER A 16 -19.71 -6.53 15.99
N GLU A 17 -18.43 -6.83 15.89
CA GLU A 17 -17.44 -6.69 16.97
C GLU A 17 -16.65 -5.39 16.88
N ARG A 18 -16.82 -4.62 15.79
CA ARG A 18 -16.08 -3.37 15.58
C ARG A 18 -16.54 -2.27 16.53
N GLU A 19 -15.60 -1.68 17.27
CA GLU A 19 -15.88 -0.68 18.28
C GLU A 19 -15.47 0.73 17.85
N ARG A 20 -16.37 1.70 18.04
CA ARG A 20 -16.03 3.11 17.78
C ARG A 20 -15.14 3.67 18.87
N ASN A 21 -13.94 4.08 18.48
CA ASN A 21 -13.10 4.92 19.32
C ASN A 21 -13.66 6.36 19.41
N ARG A 22 -13.73 6.91 20.63
CA ARG A 22 -14.17 8.30 20.90
C ARG A 22 -13.06 9.23 21.41
N SER A 23 -11.88 8.68 21.69
CA SER A 23 -10.71 9.39 22.24
C SER A 23 -9.87 10.10 21.18
N PHE A 24 -9.96 9.68 19.91
CA PHE A 24 -9.16 10.30 18.85
C PHE A 24 -9.80 11.60 18.33
N GLU A 25 -9.09 12.71 18.56
CA GLU A 25 -9.44 14.05 18.06
C GLU A 25 -8.86 14.35 16.66
N ALA A 26 -7.94 13.52 16.16
CA ALA A 26 -7.27 13.74 14.88
C ALA A 26 -8.21 13.52 13.67
N THR A 27 -7.99 14.24 12.58
CA THR A 27 -8.67 14.02 11.30
C THR A 27 -7.96 12.94 10.47
N LEU A 28 -8.64 12.38 9.47
CA LEU A 28 -8.02 11.41 8.54
C LEU A 28 -6.85 12.06 7.79
N GLY A 29 -7.04 13.28 7.28
CA GLY A 29 -5.99 14.05 6.62
C GLY A 29 -4.74 14.22 7.49
N ALA A 30 -4.90 14.70 8.74
CA ALA A 30 -3.77 14.85 9.67
C ALA A 30 -3.09 13.50 9.96
N THR A 31 -3.88 12.45 10.19
CA THR A 31 -3.37 11.11 10.47
C THR A 31 -2.54 10.56 9.31
N THR A 32 -2.99 10.71 8.07
CA THR A 32 -2.23 10.25 6.89
C THR A 32 -0.94 11.05 6.68
N SER A 33 -0.93 12.35 6.97
CA SER A 33 0.29 13.16 6.89
C SER A 33 1.31 12.77 7.96
N GLU A 34 0.85 12.54 9.19
CA GLU A 34 1.71 12.04 10.28
C GLU A 34 2.25 10.64 9.97
N LEU A 35 1.43 9.76 9.37
CA LEU A 35 1.87 8.42 8.97
C LEU A 35 2.96 8.48 7.90
N ALA A 36 2.78 9.29 6.86
CA ALA A 36 3.84 9.50 5.86
C ALA A 36 5.15 9.98 6.51
N THR A 37 5.05 10.91 7.47
CA THR A 37 6.24 11.39 8.21
C THR A 37 6.92 10.29 9.02
N GLU A 38 6.17 9.35 9.61
CA GLU A 38 6.78 8.19 10.30
C GLU A 38 7.46 7.23 9.32
N MET A 39 6.90 7.01 8.13
CA MET A 39 7.54 6.19 7.10
C MET A 39 8.86 6.84 6.62
N ASP A 40 8.86 8.15 6.39
CA ASP A 40 10.09 8.90 6.06
C ASP A 40 11.15 8.79 7.16
N ARG A 41 10.74 8.80 8.44
CA ARG A 41 11.65 8.63 9.60
C ARG A 41 12.20 7.22 9.74
N MET A 42 11.48 6.21 9.25
CA MET A 42 11.98 4.84 9.17
C MET A 42 12.98 4.67 8.04
N GLY A 43 13.00 5.57 7.06
CA GLY A 43 13.93 5.50 5.92
C GLY A 43 13.59 4.36 4.96
N VAL A 44 12.32 3.99 4.86
CA VAL A 44 11.86 2.93 3.95
C VAL A 44 11.56 3.51 2.58
N ASP A 45 12.20 2.96 1.55
CA ASP A 45 12.10 3.48 0.18
C ASP A 45 10.75 3.14 -0.47
N HIS A 46 10.21 1.96 -0.18
CA HIS A 46 8.97 1.46 -0.79
C HIS A 46 7.95 1.12 0.28
N TRP A 47 6.86 1.89 0.30
CA TRP A 47 5.73 1.66 1.19
C TRP A 47 4.41 2.11 0.57
N ARG A 48 3.31 1.45 0.95
CA ARG A 48 1.98 1.74 0.42
C ARG A 48 0.90 1.52 1.47
N GLY A 49 -0.01 2.48 1.57
CA GLY A 49 -1.27 2.31 2.29
C GLY A 49 -2.36 1.73 1.37
N GLU A 50 -3.30 0.99 1.93
CA GLU A 50 -4.39 0.40 1.18
C GLU A 50 -5.72 0.50 1.94
N ILE A 51 -6.78 0.77 1.17
CA ILE A 51 -8.17 0.81 1.60
C ILE A 51 -9.05 0.17 0.53
N ALA A 52 -10.27 -0.21 0.89
CA ALA A 52 -11.22 -0.84 -0.03
C ALA A 52 -11.86 0.12 -1.05
N ASN A 53 -11.18 1.19 -1.47
CA ASN A 53 -11.61 2.09 -2.54
C ASN A 53 -10.42 2.79 -3.23
N ALA A 54 -10.69 3.49 -4.34
CA ALA A 54 -9.67 4.20 -5.12
C ALA A 54 -9.41 5.65 -4.67
N HIS A 55 -9.98 6.11 -3.54
CA HIS A 55 -9.85 7.49 -3.07
C HIS A 55 -8.56 7.71 -2.27
N THR A 56 -7.42 7.53 -2.93
CA THR A 56 -6.09 7.53 -2.32
C THR A 56 -5.16 8.58 -2.92
N LYS A 57 -4.06 8.86 -2.23
CA LYS A 57 -2.89 9.59 -2.73
C LYS A 57 -2.02 8.64 -3.57
N SER A 58 -0.95 9.17 -4.17
CA SER A 58 0.02 8.39 -4.96
C SER A 58 0.67 7.24 -4.16
N ASN A 59 0.94 7.45 -2.88
CA ASN A 59 1.46 6.42 -1.96
C ASN A 59 0.37 5.50 -1.37
N GLY A 60 -0.84 5.51 -1.93
CA GLY A 60 -1.97 4.69 -1.48
C GLY A 60 -2.62 5.15 -0.18
N LEU A 61 -2.09 6.16 0.52
CA LEU A 61 -2.75 6.67 1.72
C LEU A 61 -4.12 7.28 1.38
N PRO A 62 -5.13 7.12 2.24
CA PRO A 62 -6.45 7.69 2.01
C PRO A 62 -6.42 9.20 1.83
N LEU A 63 -7.25 9.73 0.93
CA LEU A 63 -7.56 11.16 0.92
C LEU A 63 -8.37 11.53 2.16
N HIS A 64 -8.35 12.82 2.53
CA HIS A 64 -8.98 13.32 3.76
C HIS A 64 -10.49 13.03 3.89
N ASN A 65 -11.18 12.79 2.77
CA ASN A 65 -12.60 12.48 2.66
C ASN A 65 -12.88 11.04 2.21
N ALA A 66 -11.88 10.16 2.14
CA ALA A 66 -12.07 8.77 1.75
C ALA A 66 -13.06 8.05 2.68
N THR A 67 -14.05 7.40 2.08
CA THR A 67 -15.16 6.73 2.78
C THR A 67 -15.43 5.35 2.14
N PRO A 68 -14.54 4.36 2.33
CA PRO A 68 -14.78 3.00 1.84
C PRO A 68 -15.87 2.29 2.66
N ASP A 69 -16.57 1.34 2.03
CA ASP A 69 -17.56 0.49 2.70
C ASP A 69 -16.89 -0.44 3.73
N ASP A 70 -15.74 -1.02 3.38
CA ASP A 70 -14.88 -1.69 4.34
C ASP A 70 -13.91 -0.67 4.96
N PRO A 71 -14.02 -0.40 6.27
CA PRO A 71 -13.19 0.59 6.97
C PRO A 71 -11.76 0.09 7.25
N GLY A 72 -11.43 -1.16 6.90
CA GLY A 72 -10.09 -1.71 7.08
C GLY A 72 -9.00 -0.88 6.41
N PHE A 73 -7.83 -0.86 7.03
CA PHE A 73 -6.64 -0.20 6.50
C PHE A 73 -5.45 -1.15 6.62
N VAL A 74 -4.64 -1.21 5.56
CA VAL A 74 -3.39 -1.98 5.53
C VAL A 74 -2.24 -1.06 5.15
N LEU A 75 -1.12 -1.19 5.84
CA LEU A 75 0.13 -0.53 5.51
C LEU A 75 1.17 -1.60 5.24
N ARG A 76 1.80 -1.54 4.06
CA ARG A 76 2.90 -2.42 3.67
C ARG A 76 4.16 -1.62 3.40
N TRP A 77 5.31 -2.20 3.71
CA TRP A 77 6.61 -1.65 3.35
C TRP A 77 7.65 -2.76 3.22
N THR A 78 8.77 -2.43 2.58
CA THR A 78 9.91 -3.33 2.43
C THR A 78 11.15 -2.72 3.07
N ASP A 79 11.84 -3.50 3.89
CA ASP A 79 13.12 -3.16 4.54
C ASP A 79 13.95 -4.45 4.71
N ASP A 80 14.74 -4.80 3.68
CA ASP A 80 15.32 -6.13 3.40
C ASP A 80 14.29 -7.29 3.26
N GLU A 81 13.12 -7.14 3.87
CA GLU A 81 12.02 -8.09 3.96
C GLU A 81 10.68 -7.35 3.88
N GLN A 82 9.61 -8.11 3.65
CA GLN A 82 8.27 -7.54 3.49
C GLN A 82 7.54 -7.49 4.83
N PHE A 83 6.88 -6.37 5.09
CA PHE A 83 6.10 -6.15 6.29
C PHE A 83 4.69 -5.67 5.96
N ALA A 84 3.73 -6.05 6.80
CA ALA A 84 2.37 -5.54 6.77
C ALA A 84 1.82 -5.31 8.18
N VAL A 85 1.09 -4.21 8.34
CA VAL A 85 0.27 -3.93 9.52
C VAL A 85 -1.13 -3.59 9.05
N ALA A 86 -2.13 -4.26 9.62
CA ALA A 86 -3.52 -4.09 9.25
C ALA A 86 -4.39 -3.81 10.48
N CYS A 87 -5.45 -3.02 10.30
CA CYS A 87 -6.43 -2.72 11.33
C CYS A 87 -7.82 -2.53 10.73
N ASP A 88 -8.82 -3.24 11.26
CA ASP A 88 -10.24 -3.07 10.92
C ASP A 88 -11.15 -3.12 12.15
N ASP A 89 -10.60 -2.80 13.32
CA ASP A 89 -11.25 -2.89 14.63
C ASP A 89 -12.33 -1.80 14.85
N SER A 90 -12.23 -0.66 14.17
CA SER A 90 -13.24 0.40 14.21
C SER A 90 -14.10 0.39 12.94
N PRO A 91 -15.40 0.74 13.03
CA PRO A 91 -16.23 0.97 11.86
C PRO A 91 -15.89 2.27 11.12
N ARG A 92 -14.82 2.98 11.51
CA ARG A 92 -14.37 4.23 10.88
C ARG A 92 -12.93 4.08 10.41
N LEU A 93 -12.73 4.22 9.10
CA LEU A 93 -11.39 4.21 8.48
C LEU A 93 -10.39 5.09 9.25
N ARG A 94 -10.79 6.33 9.57
CA ARG A 94 -9.96 7.29 10.33
C ARG A 94 -9.34 6.68 11.58
N ASP A 95 -10.10 5.93 12.35
CA ASP A 95 -9.63 5.38 13.62
C ASP A 95 -8.67 4.22 13.37
N ASN A 96 -8.93 3.38 12.36
CA ASN A 96 -8.05 2.29 11.95
C ASN A 96 -6.69 2.81 11.46
N VAL A 97 -6.67 3.84 10.59
CA VAL A 97 -5.41 4.48 10.17
C VAL A 97 -4.67 5.07 11.38
N ARG A 98 -5.41 5.63 12.34
CA ARG A 98 -4.81 6.23 13.55
C ARG A 98 -4.18 5.19 14.46
N TYR A 99 -4.79 4.02 14.62
CA TYR A 99 -4.20 2.91 15.36
C TYR A 99 -2.91 2.42 14.71
N VAL A 100 -2.90 2.22 13.38
CA VAL A 100 -1.69 1.82 12.65
C VAL A 100 -0.57 2.85 12.84
N LEU A 101 -0.85 4.14 12.69
CA LEU A 101 0.12 5.21 12.97
C LEU A 101 0.69 5.13 14.40
N LYS A 102 -0.18 4.95 15.40
CA LYS A 102 0.26 4.85 16.80
C LYS A 102 1.18 3.66 17.00
N TRP A 103 0.81 2.51 16.47
CA TRP A 103 1.62 1.31 16.52
C TRP A 103 2.99 1.52 15.86
N VAL A 104 3.03 2.04 14.61
CA VAL A 104 4.29 2.30 13.88
C VAL A 104 5.21 3.25 14.66
N ASN A 105 4.68 4.38 15.14
CA ASN A 105 5.46 5.33 15.92
C ASN A 105 5.98 4.70 17.23
N GLU A 106 5.14 3.95 17.95
CA GLU A 106 5.53 3.29 19.20
C GLU A 106 6.61 2.24 18.99
N THR A 107 6.46 1.38 17.96
CA THR A 107 7.46 0.38 17.58
C THR A 107 8.79 1.05 17.23
N ARG A 108 8.78 2.08 16.37
CA ARG A 108 9.98 2.86 16.03
C ARG A 108 10.64 3.48 17.27
N MET A 109 9.85 4.05 18.19
CA MET A 109 10.36 4.63 19.43
C MET A 109 10.93 3.60 20.41
N ARG A 110 10.47 2.34 20.36
CA ARG A 110 11.04 1.23 21.15
C ARG A 110 12.37 0.79 20.55
N SER A 111 12.46 0.61 19.23
CA SER A 111 13.68 0.18 18.53
C SER A 111 14.88 1.11 18.72
N GLN A 112 14.65 2.40 18.97
CA GLN A 112 15.73 3.38 19.22
C GLN A 112 16.31 3.33 20.64
N ARG A 113 15.73 2.53 21.54
CA ARG A 113 16.18 2.43 22.93
C ARG A 113 17.28 1.37 23.03
N PRO A 114 18.22 1.49 23.96
CA PRO A 114 19.28 0.49 24.18
C PRO A 114 18.75 -0.76 24.93
N VAL A 115 17.56 -1.24 24.57
CA VAL A 115 16.90 -2.42 25.13
C VAL A 115 17.01 -3.54 24.09
N GLN A 116 17.43 -4.72 24.50
CA GLN A 116 17.55 -5.89 23.63
C GLN A 116 16.39 -6.85 23.94
N THR A 117 15.63 -7.21 22.92
CA THR A 117 14.53 -8.18 22.95
C THR A 117 14.90 -9.38 22.09
N GLY A 118 14.18 -10.50 22.22
CA GLY A 118 14.55 -11.78 21.58
C GLY A 118 14.44 -11.79 20.05
N ASP A 119 13.64 -10.88 19.48
CA ASP A 119 13.36 -10.73 18.05
C ASP A 119 13.37 -9.25 17.66
N SER A 120 13.32 -8.92 16.36
CA SER A 120 13.16 -7.53 15.94
C SER A 120 11.82 -6.95 16.41
N GLU A 121 11.77 -5.66 16.73
CA GLU A 121 10.53 -5.01 17.20
C GLU A 121 9.40 -5.03 16.15
N PHE A 122 9.73 -5.29 14.87
CA PHE A 122 8.79 -5.47 13.77
C PHE A 122 8.52 -6.93 13.40
N ALA A 123 9.02 -7.91 14.16
CA ALA A 123 8.84 -9.33 13.84
C ALA A 123 7.35 -9.72 13.71
N ALA A 124 6.46 -9.09 14.48
CA ALA A 124 5.01 -9.31 14.39
C ALA A 124 4.36 -8.79 13.09
N ALA A 125 5.04 -7.87 12.39
CA ALA A 125 4.57 -7.31 11.11
C ALA A 125 5.21 -8.00 9.90
N ARG A 126 6.22 -8.85 10.10
CA ARG A 126 6.96 -9.51 9.01
C ARG A 126 6.03 -10.52 8.31
N LEU A 127 5.93 -10.42 6.99
CA LEU A 127 5.20 -11.38 6.17
C LEU A 127 6.07 -12.61 5.89
N PRO A 128 5.45 -13.80 5.73
CA PRO A 128 6.18 -14.96 5.21
C PRO A 128 6.72 -14.65 3.80
N PRO A 129 7.91 -15.18 3.44
CA PRO A 129 8.38 -15.09 2.07
C PRO A 129 7.33 -15.71 1.14
N ALA A 130 7.04 -15.04 0.02
CA ALA A 130 6.09 -15.54 -0.96
C ALA A 130 6.66 -16.83 -1.59
N ASP A 131 6.10 -17.99 -1.25
CA ASP A 131 6.28 -19.18 -2.08
C ASP A 131 5.62 -18.92 -3.45
N ASP A 132 6.29 -19.29 -4.54
CA ASP A 132 6.05 -19.00 -5.97
C ASP A 132 4.65 -19.33 -6.58
N ASP A 133 3.59 -19.53 -5.79
CA ASP A 133 2.26 -19.91 -6.29
C ASP A 133 1.11 -19.24 -5.52
N ALA A 134 1.18 -17.91 -5.37
CA ALA A 134 0.03 -17.11 -4.96
C ALA A 134 -0.13 -15.92 -5.91
N VAL A 135 -0.97 -16.15 -6.92
CA VAL A 135 -1.47 -15.18 -7.90
C VAL A 135 -1.59 -13.79 -7.29
N ALA A 136 -0.86 -12.85 -7.89
CA ALA A 136 -0.87 -11.43 -7.62
C ALA A 136 -2.30 -10.92 -7.38
N GLY A 137 -2.61 -10.60 -6.12
CA GLY A 137 -3.79 -9.83 -5.78
C GLY A 137 -3.60 -8.43 -6.36
N THR A 138 -4.28 -8.15 -7.47
CA THR A 138 -4.32 -6.88 -8.19
C THR A 138 -4.38 -5.71 -7.22
N ALA A 139 -3.20 -5.14 -6.97
CA ALA A 139 -3.06 -3.80 -6.45
C ALA A 139 -3.88 -2.89 -7.37
N THR A 140 -4.60 -1.92 -6.79
CA THR A 140 -5.30 -0.86 -7.55
C THR A 140 -4.27 0.04 -8.23
N SER A 141 -3.61 -0.50 -9.25
CA SER A 141 -2.84 0.22 -10.25
C SER A 141 -3.83 0.92 -11.16
N GLN A 142 -3.48 2.09 -11.71
CA GLN A 142 -4.20 2.58 -12.88
C GLN A 142 -4.27 1.43 -13.89
N PRO A 143 -5.44 1.20 -14.52
CA PRO A 143 -5.58 0.06 -15.41
C PRO A 143 -4.50 0.15 -16.50
N ALA A 144 -3.90 -0.98 -16.86
CA ALA A 144 -2.67 -1.02 -17.66
C ALA A 144 -2.78 -0.21 -18.97
N HIS A 145 -3.94 -0.25 -19.62
CA HIS A 145 -4.23 0.55 -20.81
C HIS A 145 -4.15 2.07 -20.58
N GLU A 146 -4.49 2.58 -19.39
CA GLU A 146 -4.32 4.00 -19.04
C GLU A 146 -2.85 4.38 -18.81
N VAL A 147 -2.05 3.48 -18.22
CA VAL A 147 -0.61 3.70 -18.00
C VAL A 147 0.15 3.78 -19.32
N LEU A 148 -0.25 2.94 -20.29
CA LEU A 148 0.30 2.92 -21.64
C LEU A 148 -0.36 3.92 -22.59
N GLY A 149 -1.51 4.51 -22.21
CA GLY A 149 -2.27 5.44 -23.05
C GLY A 149 -2.91 4.79 -24.28
N VAL A 150 -3.26 3.50 -24.19
CA VAL A 150 -3.86 2.69 -25.26
C VAL A 150 -5.31 2.32 -24.94
N ALA A 151 -6.02 1.76 -25.92
CA ALA A 151 -7.35 1.21 -25.70
C ALA A 151 -7.25 -0.10 -24.88
N PRO A 152 -8.28 -0.47 -24.09
CA PRO A 152 -8.30 -1.72 -23.33
C PRO A 152 -8.16 -2.97 -24.21
N ASP A 153 -8.59 -2.90 -25.47
CA ASP A 153 -8.57 -3.96 -26.49
C ASP A 153 -7.52 -3.69 -27.59
N ALA A 154 -6.48 -2.90 -27.26
CA ALA A 154 -5.42 -2.60 -28.21
C ALA A 154 -4.68 -3.89 -28.64
N PRO A 155 -4.37 -4.07 -29.93
CA PRO A 155 -3.62 -5.23 -30.39
C PRO A 155 -2.18 -5.21 -29.86
N GLU A 156 -1.58 -6.39 -29.64
CA GLU A 156 -0.24 -6.57 -29.05
C GLU A 156 0.82 -5.62 -29.63
N ASN A 157 0.84 -5.46 -30.96
CA ASN A 157 1.81 -4.59 -31.63
C ASN A 157 1.69 -3.10 -31.24
N VAL A 158 0.49 -2.66 -30.86
CA VAL A 158 0.22 -1.29 -30.36
C VAL A 158 0.64 -1.18 -28.90
N VAL A 159 0.39 -2.23 -28.09
CA VAL A 159 0.81 -2.32 -26.69
C VAL A 159 2.34 -2.25 -26.57
N GLU A 160 3.08 -3.11 -27.29
CA GLU A 160 4.55 -3.12 -27.29
C GLU A 160 5.13 -1.77 -27.73
N SER A 161 4.52 -1.15 -28.76
CA SER A 161 4.98 0.14 -29.28
C SER A 161 4.78 1.27 -28.27
N ALA A 162 3.63 1.29 -27.59
CA ALA A 162 3.30 2.27 -26.57
C ALA A 162 4.18 2.08 -25.31
N ALA A 163 4.37 0.84 -24.87
CA ALA A 163 5.24 0.49 -23.76
C ALA A 163 6.69 0.90 -24.01
N ARG A 164 7.24 0.61 -25.20
CA ARG A 164 8.60 1.04 -25.56
C ARG A 164 8.76 2.56 -25.54
N ALA A 165 7.77 3.31 -26.04
CA ALA A 165 7.80 4.77 -26.02
C ALA A 165 7.78 5.31 -24.58
N ARG A 166 6.86 4.82 -23.75
CA ARG A 166 6.73 5.22 -22.35
C ARG A 166 7.94 4.84 -21.51
N LYS A 167 8.54 3.66 -21.74
CA LYS A 167 9.79 3.23 -21.10
C LYS A 167 10.95 4.16 -21.42
N ALA A 168 11.04 4.65 -22.66
CA ALA A 168 12.08 5.61 -23.04
C ALA A 168 11.89 6.98 -22.37
N GLU A 169 10.65 7.43 -22.19
CA GLU A 169 10.32 8.70 -21.52
C GLU A 169 10.56 8.65 -20.01
N THR A 170 10.22 7.53 -19.40
CA THR A 170 10.29 7.33 -17.94
C THR A 170 11.62 6.77 -17.48
N HIS A 171 12.53 6.42 -18.40
CA HIS A 171 13.80 5.81 -18.04
C HIS A 171 14.62 6.74 -17.12
N PRO A 172 15.14 6.23 -15.98
CA PRO A 172 15.95 7.02 -15.05
C PRO A 172 17.20 7.62 -15.71
N ASP A 173 17.84 6.90 -16.65
CA ASP A 173 18.98 7.43 -17.42
C ASP A 173 18.64 8.63 -18.32
N SER A 174 17.35 8.86 -18.62
CA SER A 174 16.88 10.02 -19.40
C SER A 174 16.32 11.13 -18.51
N GLY A 175 16.51 11.02 -17.19
CA GLY A 175 15.95 11.94 -16.19
C GLY A 175 14.49 11.63 -15.81
N GLY A 176 14.00 10.44 -16.14
CA GLY A 176 12.69 9.95 -15.73
C GLY A 176 12.67 9.37 -14.32
N ASP A 177 11.49 8.98 -13.88
CA ASP A 177 11.21 8.43 -12.56
C ASP A 177 11.19 6.89 -12.59
N SER A 178 11.96 6.25 -11.70
CA SER A 178 12.06 4.78 -11.65
C SER A 178 10.73 4.10 -11.38
N ASP A 179 9.85 4.74 -10.61
CA ASP A 179 8.54 4.18 -10.24
C ASP A 179 7.55 4.34 -11.40
N GLU A 180 7.66 5.41 -12.18
CA GLU A 180 6.94 5.55 -13.45
C GLU A 180 7.42 4.53 -14.49
N PHE A 181 8.72 4.26 -14.56
CA PHE A 181 9.28 3.23 -15.44
C PHE A 181 8.78 1.83 -15.06
N GLN A 182 8.82 1.48 -13.78
CA GLN A 182 8.35 0.18 -13.30
C GLN A 182 6.84 -0.02 -13.56
N ARG A 183 6.03 1.03 -13.37
CA ARG A 183 4.59 1.00 -13.71
C ARG A 183 4.34 0.72 -15.19
N VAL A 184 5.17 1.27 -16.08
CA VAL A 184 5.07 1.01 -17.52
C VAL A 184 5.48 -0.43 -17.87
N VAL A 185 6.47 -0.99 -17.17
CA VAL A 185 6.88 -2.41 -17.32
C VAL A 185 5.73 -3.34 -16.93
N GLU A 186 5.15 -3.14 -15.74
CA GLU A 186 4.04 -3.97 -15.25
C GLU A 186 2.80 -3.83 -16.14
N ALA A 187 2.51 -2.64 -16.65
CA ALA A 187 1.38 -2.42 -17.56
C ALA A 187 1.56 -3.11 -18.92
N GLU A 188 2.78 -3.23 -19.43
CA GLU A 188 3.07 -3.99 -20.66
C GLU A 188 2.83 -5.49 -20.46
N GLU A 189 3.33 -6.06 -19.37
CA GLU A 189 3.15 -7.49 -19.05
C GLU A 189 1.67 -7.86 -18.94
N VAL A 190 0.88 -7.06 -18.21
CA VAL A 190 -0.56 -7.30 -18.03
C VAL A 190 -1.34 -7.29 -19.36
N MET A 191 -1.01 -6.39 -20.30
CA MET A 191 -1.73 -6.26 -21.57
C MET A 191 -1.29 -7.29 -22.64
N LEU A 192 -0.16 -7.98 -22.44
CA LEU A 192 0.36 -9.01 -23.36
C LEU A 192 0.11 -10.44 -22.86
N ASP A 193 -0.17 -10.63 -21.57
CA ASP A 193 -0.54 -11.91 -20.96
C ASP A 193 -2.08 -12.17 -20.93
N GLU A 194 -2.90 -11.30 -21.54
CA GLU A 194 -4.37 -11.45 -21.72
C GLU A 194 -4.80 -12.24 -22.97
#